data_AF-A0A936HQL8-F1
#
_entry.id   AF-A0A936HQL8-F1
#
_cell.length_a   1.000
_cell.length_b   1.000
_cell.length_c   1.000
_cell.angle_alpha   90.00
_cell.angle_beta   90.00
_cell.angle_gamma   90.00
#
_symmetry.space_group_name_H-M   'P 1'
#
loop_
_entity.id
_entity.type
_entity.pdbx_description
1 polymer ?
#
loop_
_entity_poly.entity_id
_entity_poly.type
_entity_poly.pdbx_seq_one_letter_code
_entity_poly.pdbx_strand_id
1 'polypeptide(L)'
;MPGYKGHISIAVLFGAMLVAGLSFTTLAAALPLSEKVVQGVVIVWLAVVFALFPDIDIKSKGQMLFYRLFFLLDLGLLCFGMWKEAALLGFLALIPILSRHRGWTHTVWAMLVVPSPILLGPMYFARQPVADGLPYYLGAVVGYFSHLLADGMLFRRRQQRG
;
A
#
# COMPACT_ATOMS: atom_id res chain seq x y z
N MET A 1 -4.89 10.70 -17.10
CA MET A 1 -4.67 9.40 -16.45
C MET A 1 -5.87 8.53 -16.77
N PRO A 2 -5.70 7.24 -17.11
CA PRO A 2 -6.80 6.29 -16.89
C PRO A 2 -7.32 6.59 -15.48
N GLY A 3 -8.58 6.99 -15.38
CA GLY A 3 -9.04 7.68 -14.17
C GLY A 3 -8.74 6.81 -12.96
N TYR A 4 -8.26 7.38 -11.85
CA TYR A 4 -8.05 6.70 -10.56
C TYR A 4 -9.15 5.68 -10.23
N LYS A 5 -10.38 5.89 -10.71
CA LYS A 5 -11.51 4.95 -10.72
C LYS A 5 -11.16 3.57 -11.31
N GLY A 6 -10.47 3.50 -12.45
CA GLY A 6 -9.99 2.26 -13.07
C GLY A 6 -9.00 1.52 -12.17
N HIS A 7 -8.02 2.22 -11.60
CA HIS A 7 -7.09 1.62 -10.63
C HIS A 7 -7.83 1.11 -9.39
N ILE A 8 -8.81 1.86 -8.88
CA ILE A 8 -9.67 1.42 -7.77
C ILE A 8 -10.45 0.15 -8.16
N SER A 9 -11.11 0.12 -9.32
CA SER A 9 -11.92 -1.03 -9.75
C SER A 9 -11.07 -2.29 -9.88
N ILE A 10 -9.89 -2.20 -10.49
CA ILE A 10 -8.97 -3.33 -10.62
C ILE A 10 -8.45 -3.74 -9.23
N ALA A 11 -8.12 -2.79 -8.36
CA ALA A 11 -7.66 -3.09 -7.01
C ALA A 11 -8.72 -3.79 -6.15
N VAL A 12 -9.99 -3.37 -6.26
CA VAL A 12 -11.11 -4.05 -5.58
C VAL A 12 -11.25 -5.48 -6.07
N LEU A 13 -11.18 -5.70 -7.39
CA LEU A 13 -11.25 -7.05 -7.97
C LEU A 13 -10.11 -7.94 -7.45
N PHE A 14 -8.87 -7.48 -7.56
CA PHE A 14 -7.70 -8.24 -7.12
C PHE A 14 -7.68 -8.45 -5.59
N GLY A 15 -8.08 -7.45 -4.81
CA GLY A 15 -8.24 -7.57 -3.36
C GLY A 15 -9.31 -8.60 -2.99
N ALA A 16 -10.46 -8.59 -3.66
CA ALA A 16 -11.52 -9.57 -3.44
C ALA A 16 -11.06 -11.00 -3.83
N MET A 17 -10.31 -11.15 -4.92
CA MET A 17 -9.69 -12.42 -5.29
C MET A 17 -8.71 -12.93 -4.23
N LEU A 18 -7.90 -12.05 -3.64
CA LEU A 18 -7.02 -12.42 -2.53
C LEU A 18 -7.81 -12.87 -1.30
N VAL A 19 -8.87 -12.14 -0.91
CA VAL A 19 -9.74 -12.52 0.21
C VAL A 19 -10.40 -13.89 -0.04
N ALA A 20 -10.89 -14.13 -1.26
CA ALA A 20 -11.44 -15.42 -1.64
C ALA A 20 -10.38 -16.53 -1.53
N GLY A 21 -9.17 -16.31 -2.05
CA GLY A 21 -8.07 -17.27 -1.95
C GLY A 21 -7.66 -17.57 -0.50
N LEU A 22 -7.53 -16.54 0.33
CA LEU A 22 -7.18 -16.68 1.75
C LEU A 22 -8.25 -17.45 2.53
N SER A 23 -9.52 -17.35 2.14
CA SER A 23 -10.63 -18.05 2.79
C SER A 23 -10.50 -19.58 2.72
N PHE A 24 -9.70 -20.11 1.79
CA PHE A 24 -9.39 -21.55 1.66
C PHE A 24 -8.13 -21.98 2.44
N THR A 25 -7.48 -21.07 3.16
CA THR A 25 -6.27 -21.39 3.94
C THR A 25 -6.62 -21.78 5.38
N THR A 26 -5.75 -22.59 6.00
CA THR A 26 -5.88 -22.98 7.41
C THR A 26 -5.78 -21.79 8.36
N LEU A 27 -5.03 -20.75 7.99
CA LEU A 27 -4.92 -19.50 8.74
C LEU A 27 -6.28 -18.79 8.85
N ALA A 28 -7.03 -18.72 7.76
CA ALA A 28 -8.36 -18.13 7.78
C ALA A 28 -9.39 -19.06 8.46
N ALA A 29 -9.25 -20.38 8.34
CA ALA A 29 -10.20 -21.35 8.90
C ALA A 29 -10.40 -21.22 10.42
N ALA A 30 -9.39 -20.77 11.15
CA ALA A 30 -9.41 -20.62 12.60
C ALA A 30 -10.18 -19.38 13.11
N LEU A 31 -10.46 -18.39 12.25
CA LEU A 31 -11.08 -17.13 12.66
C LEU A 31 -12.61 -17.22 12.71
N PRO A 32 -13.29 -16.56 13.67
CA PRO A 32 -14.74 -16.41 13.64
C PRO A 32 -15.18 -15.57 12.43
N LEU A 33 -16.44 -15.75 12.00
CA LEU A 33 -16.97 -15.09 10.79
C LEU A 33 -16.84 -13.56 10.84
N SER A 34 -17.08 -12.95 12.01
CA SER A 34 -16.94 -11.49 12.21
C SER A 34 -15.52 -11.02 11.89
N GLU A 35 -14.51 -11.73 12.40
CA GLU A 35 -13.10 -11.38 12.17
C GLU A 35 -12.70 -11.59 10.71
N LYS A 36 -13.20 -12.66 10.05
CA LYS A 36 -12.99 -12.87 8.61
C LYS A 36 -13.54 -11.72 7.78
N VAL A 37 -14.73 -11.24 8.10
CA VAL A 37 -15.36 -10.10 7.40
C VAL A 37 -14.53 -8.84 7.59
N VAL A 38 -14.14 -8.54 8.84
CA VAL A 38 -13.30 -7.37 9.16
C VAL A 38 -11.98 -7.45 8.40
N GLN A 39 -11.28 -8.59 8.49
CA GLN A 39 -10.02 -8.82 7.79
C GLN A 39 -10.17 -8.62 6.27
N GLY A 40 -11.23 -9.19 5.67
CA GLY A 40 -11.50 -9.05 4.24
C GLY A 40 -11.71 -7.60 3.82
N VAL A 41 -12.48 -6.83 4.60
CA VAL A 41 -12.68 -5.40 4.36
C VAL A 41 -11.36 -4.63 4.45
N VAL A 42 -10.52 -4.90 5.46
CA VAL A 42 -9.22 -4.25 5.60
C VAL A 42 -8.29 -4.60 4.43
N ILE A 43 -8.27 -5.85 3.98
CA ILE A 43 -7.46 -6.29 2.83
C ILE A 43 -7.86 -5.56 1.55
N VAL A 44 -9.17 -5.48 1.26
CA VAL A 44 -9.68 -4.76 0.08
C VAL A 44 -9.38 -3.27 0.19
N TRP A 45 -9.54 -2.68 1.38
CA TRP A 45 -9.20 -1.28 1.61
C TRP A 45 -7.71 -1.01 1.39
N LEU A 46 -6.83 -1.85 1.91
CA LEU A 46 -5.38 -1.76 1.68
C LEU A 46 -5.02 -1.92 0.21
N ALA A 47 -5.67 -2.85 -0.51
CA ALA A 47 -5.47 -3.01 -1.93
C ALA A 47 -5.82 -1.71 -2.69
N VAL A 48 -6.93 -1.07 -2.34
CA VAL A 48 -7.33 0.22 -2.95
C VAL A 48 -6.33 1.33 -2.63
N VAL A 49 -5.93 1.48 -1.36
CA VAL A 49 -4.97 2.50 -0.94
C VAL A 49 -3.65 2.34 -1.68
N PHE A 50 -3.09 1.13 -1.70
CA PHE A 50 -1.80 0.88 -2.32
C PHE A 50 -1.84 0.79 -3.85
N ALA A 51 -3.01 0.61 -4.47
CA ALA A 51 -3.18 0.82 -5.90
C ALA A 51 -3.12 2.31 -6.30
N LEU A 52 -3.33 3.22 -5.36
CA LEU A 52 -3.20 4.67 -5.58
C LEU A 52 -1.84 5.22 -5.17
N PHE A 53 -1.06 4.45 -4.39
CA PHE A 53 0.24 4.89 -3.89
C PHE A 53 1.26 5.21 -4.98
N PRO A 54 1.40 4.43 -6.08
CA PRO A 54 2.43 4.70 -7.08
C PRO A 54 2.37 6.13 -7.60
N ASP A 55 1.17 6.66 -7.80
CA ASP A 55 0.90 8.01 -8.32
C ASP A 55 1.12 9.13 -7.30
N ILE A 56 1.76 8.87 -6.16
CA ILE A 56 2.13 9.90 -5.17
C ILE A 56 3.21 10.86 -5.70
N ASP A 57 4.03 10.42 -6.66
CA ASP A 57 5.11 11.18 -7.29
C ASP A 57 4.64 12.09 -8.45
N ILE A 58 3.35 12.03 -8.81
CA ILE A 58 2.77 12.81 -9.90
C ILE A 58 1.49 13.52 -9.46
N LYS A 59 1.11 14.58 -10.18
CA LYS A 59 -0.10 15.35 -9.87
C LYS A 59 -1.37 14.50 -10.09
N SER A 60 -1.90 13.93 -9.00
CA SER A 60 -3.00 12.98 -9.03
C SER A 60 -3.93 13.11 -7.82
N LYS A 61 -5.09 12.44 -7.87
CA LYS A 61 -5.95 12.31 -6.67
C LYS A 61 -5.32 11.42 -5.60
N GLY A 62 -4.51 10.42 -6.01
CA GLY A 62 -3.75 9.57 -5.09
C GLY A 62 -2.76 10.41 -4.28
N GLN A 63 -1.97 11.24 -4.97
CA GLN A 63 -1.07 12.20 -4.34
C GLN A 63 -1.79 13.07 -3.30
N MET A 64 -2.91 13.71 -3.68
CA MET A 64 -3.67 14.55 -2.76
C MET A 64 -4.16 13.78 -1.52
N LEU A 65 -4.61 12.52 -1.70
CA LEU A 65 -5.03 11.67 -0.59
C LEU A 65 -3.86 11.41 0.38
N PHE A 66 -2.73 10.91 -0.13
CA PHE A 66 -1.59 10.55 0.71
C PHE A 66 -0.96 11.76 1.41
N TYR A 67 -0.78 12.89 0.73
CA TYR A 67 -0.21 14.08 1.37
C TYR A 67 -1.14 14.70 2.41
N ARG A 68 -2.46 14.59 2.26
CA ARG A 68 -3.40 14.98 3.32
C ARG A 68 -3.28 14.05 4.53
N LEU A 69 -3.18 12.74 4.30
CA LEU A 69 -3.00 11.77 5.39
C LEU A 69 -1.68 11.99 6.11
N PHE A 70 -0.57 12.18 5.37
CA PHE A 70 0.73 12.50 5.95
C PHE A 70 0.68 13.79 6.75
N PHE A 71 0.10 14.86 6.20
CA PHE A 71 -0.04 16.13 6.91
C PHE A 71 -0.84 16.00 8.21
N LEU A 72 -1.99 15.33 8.18
CA LEU A 72 -2.83 15.15 9.37
C LEU A 72 -2.15 14.28 10.43
N LEU A 73 -1.46 13.20 10.00
CA LEU A 73 -0.72 12.33 10.90
C LEU A 73 0.46 13.08 11.53
N ASP A 74 1.23 13.81 10.72
CA ASP A 74 2.37 14.59 11.16
C ASP A 74 1.96 15.69 12.15
N LEU A 75 0.87 16.41 11.84
CA LEU A 75 0.27 17.38 12.76
C LEU A 75 -0.15 16.72 14.08
N GLY A 76 -0.75 15.53 14.03
CA GLY A 76 -1.07 14.75 15.23
C GLY A 76 0.17 14.45 16.07
N LEU A 77 1.25 13.94 15.45
CA LEU A 77 2.51 13.66 16.13
C LEU A 77 3.09 14.91 16.80
N LEU A 78 3.06 16.06 16.12
CA LEU A 78 3.51 17.34 16.69
C LEU A 78 2.67 17.76 17.90
N CYS A 79 1.34 17.64 17.83
CA CYS A 79 0.45 17.96 18.95
C CYS A 79 0.71 17.09 20.19
N PHE A 80 1.13 15.83 20.01
CA PHE A 80 1.51 14.92 21.10
C PHE A 80 2.97 15.04 21.54
N GLY A 81 3.75 15.98 20.97
CA GLY A 81 5.16 16.16 21.30
C GLY A 81 6.09 15.07 20.76
N MET A 82 5.63 14.28 19.78
CA MET A 82 6.39 13.20 19.12
C MET A 82 7.25 13.76 17.97
N TRP A 83 8.15 14.68 18.32
CA TRP A 83 8.91 15.47 17.34
C TRP A 83 9.82 14.63 16.45
N LYS A 84 10.38 13.53 16.98
CA LYS A 84 11.29 12.65 16.24
C LYS A 84 10.55 11.87 15.17
N GLU A 85 9.38 11.32 15.53
CA GLU A 85 8.50 10.56 14.67
C GLU A 85 7.93 11.47 13.58
N ALA A 86 7.53 12.70 13.94
CA ALA A 86 7.08 13.71 12.99
C ALA A 86 8.19 14.05 11.98
N ALA A 87 9.41 14.35 12.45
CA ALA A 87 10.54 14.63 11.57
C ALA A 87 10.85 13.46 10.62
N LEU A 88 10.76 12.22 11.10
CA LEU A 88 10.97 11.04 10.26
C LEU A 88 9.84 10.87 9.23
N LEU A 89 8.58 11.01 9.64
CA LEU A 89 7.43 10.91 8.74
C LEU A 89 7.50 11.98 7.64
N GLY A 90 7.72 13.24 8.04
CA GLY A 90 7.89 14.36 7.11
C GLY A 90 9.04 14.13 6.14
N PHE A 91 10.20 13.66 6.62
CA PHE A 91 11.34 13.33 5.78
C PHE A 91 11.01 12.22 4.76
N LEU A 92 10.38 11.12 5.21
CA LEU A 92 9.97 10.02 4.33
C LEU A 92 8.92 10.47 3.30
N ALA A 93 8.00 11.35 3.67
CA ALA A 93 6.98 11.89 2.78
C ALA A 93 7.56 12.77 1.65
N LEU A 94 8.77 13.32 1.79
CA LEU A 94 9.46 14.07 0.74
C LEU A 94 10.08 13.16 -0.34
N ILE A 95 10.44 11.92 0.00
CA ILE A 95 11.16 11.01 -0.91
C ILE A 95 10.42 10.81 -2.25
N PRO A 96 9.09 10.57 -2.28
CA PRO A 96 8.40 10.40 -3.55
C PRO A 96 8.34 11.68 -4.39
N ILE A 97 8.22 12.87 -3.77
CA ILE A 97 8.21 14.16 -4.47
C ILE A 97 9.55 14.44 -5.16
N LEU A 98 10.66 14.07 -4.53
CA LEU A 98 12.00 14.27 -5.09
C LEU A 98 12.30 13.32 -6.26
N SER A 99 11.40 12.40 -6.57
CA SER A 99 11.58 11.46 -7.68
C SER A 99 11.15 12.06 -9.03
N ARG A 100 11.68 11.49 -10.11
CA ARG A 100 11.23 11.83 -11.47
C ARG A 100 9.79 11.34 -11.67
N HIS A 101 9.02 12.02 -12.52
CA HIS A 101 7.68 11.60 -12.90
C HIS A 101 7.64 10.12 -13.32
N ARG A 102 6.86 9.30 -12.60
CA ARG A 102 6.80 7.83 -12.72
C ARG A 102 8.15 7.18 -12.41
N GLY A 103 8.67 7.51 -11.24
CA GLY A 103 10.02 7.20 -10.80
C GLY A 103 10.13 5.82 -10.15
N TRP A 104 10.78 5.77 -8.99
CA TRP A 104 10.99 4.52 -8.26
C TRP A 104 9.68 3.93 -7.72
N THR A 105 8.66 4.76 -7.49
CA THR A 105 7.30 4.35 -7.08
C THR A 105 6.61 3.49 -8.15
N HIS A 106 7.07 3.49 -9.39
CA HIS A 106 6.53 2.66 -10.47
C HIS A 106 7.39 1.41 -10.73
N THR A 107 8.11 0.92 -9.72
CA THR A 107 8.97 -0.28 -9.81
C THR A 107 8.41 -1.46 -9.01
N VAL A 108 8.76 -2.68 -9.44
CA VAL A 108 8.43 -3.93 -8.72
C VAL A 108 9.05 -3.96 -7.32
N TRP A 109 10.20 -3.29 -7.12
CA TRP A 109 10.80 -3.19 -5.80
C TRP A 109 10.00 -2.31 -4.84
N ALA A 110 9.49 -1.18 -5.31
CA ALA A 110 8.62 -0.33 -4.50
C ALA A 110 7.33 -1.06 -4.08
N MET A 111 6.78 -1.89 -4.97
CA MET A 111 5.63 -2.75 -4.66
C MET A 111 5.83 -3.67 -3.45
N LEU A 112 7.07 -4.11 -3.18
CA LEU A 112 7.39 -4.97 -2.04
C LEU A 112 7.88 -4.18 -0.82
N VAL A 113 8.74 -3.18 -1.05
CA VAL A 113 9.38 -2.43 0.02
C VAL A 113 8.43 -1.45 0.69
N VAL A 114 7.61 -0.71 -0.08
CA VAL A 114 6.72 0.31 0.47
C VAL A 114 5.67 -0.28 1.41
N PRO A 115 5.03 -1.44 1.11
CA PRO A 115 4.08 -2.05 2.04
C PRO A 115 4.73 -2.76 3.23
N SER A 116 6.04 -3.02 3.21
CA SER A 116 6.72 -3.82 4.23
C SER A 116 6.53 -3.36 5.70
N PRO A 117 6.33 -2.07 6.01
CA PRO A 117 6.01 -1.65 7.39
C PRO A 117 4.72 -2.28 7.93
N ILE A 118 3.75 -2.65 7.08
CA ILE A 118 2.53 -3.36 7.50
C ILE A 118 2.88 -4.75 8.05
N LEU A 119 3.88 -5.41 7.45
CA LEU A 119 4.34 -6.72 7.88
C LEU A 119 5.22 -6.63 9.13
N LEU A 120 6.15 -5.69 9.14
CA LEU A 120 7.20 -5.59 10.17
C LEU A 120 6.75 -4.83 11.42
N GLY A 121 5.80 -3.90 11.30
CA GLY A 121 5.30 -3.08 12.40
C GLY A 121 4.74 -3.94 13.55
N PRO A 122 3.79 -4.86 13.30
CA PRO A 122 3.27 -5.75 14.34
C PRO A 122 4.35 -6.59 15.02
N MET A 123 5.35 -7.06 14.27
CA MET A 123 6.47 -7.82 14.84
C MET A 123 7.32 -6.96 15.78
N TYR A 124 7.61 -5.72 15.38
CA TYR A 124 8.50 -4.84 16.14
C TYR A 124 7.81 -4.27 17.39
N PHE A 125 6.59 -3.76 17.25
CA PHE A 125 5.88 -3.06 18.33
C PHE A 125 5.06 -4.00 19.21
N ALA A 126 4.41 -5.01 18.62
CA ALA A 126 3.51 -5.91 19.34
C ALA A 126 4.09 -7.31 19.58
N ARG A 127 5.33 -7.58 19.13
CA ARG A 127 6.01 -8.89 19.24
C ARG A 127 5.18 -10.05 18.69
N GLN A 128 4.36 -9.78 17.68
CA GLN A 128 3.50 -10.79 17.07
C GLN A 128 4.21 -11.53 15.93
N PRO A 129 3.81 -12.79 15.65
CA PRO A 129 4.27 -13.52 14.47
C PRO A 129 4.07 -12.76 13.16
N VAL A 130 5.01 -12.92 12.23
CA VAL A 130 4.93 -12.40 10.85
C VAL A 130 3.62 -12.81 10.16
N ALA A 131 3.15 -14.03 10.47
CA ALA A 131 1.96 -14.61 9.90
C ALA A 131 0.71 -13.75 10.11
N ASP A 132 0.65 -12.99 11.20
CA ASP A 132 -0.52 -12.17 11.55
C ASP A 132 -0.60 -10.90 10.69
N GLY A 133 0.56 -10.35 10.29
CA GLY A 133 0.66 -9.20 9.38
C GLY A 133 0.56 -9.58 7.89
N LEU A 134 0.79 -10.86 7.57
CA LEU A 134 0.94 -11.33 6.20
C LEU A 134 -0.29 -11.09 5.31
N PRO A 135 -1.54 -11.37 5.74
CA PRO A 135 -2.73 -11.11 4.91
C PRO A 135 -2.86 -9.64 4.51
N TYR A 136 -2.56 -8.72 5.43
CA TYR A 136 -2.65 -7.28 5.21
C TYR A 136 -1.55 -6.78 4.28
N TYR A 137 -0.31 -7.26 4.48
CA TYR A 137 0.81 -6.99 3.58
C TYR A 137 0.50 -7.46 2.16
N LEU A 138 -0.04 -8.68 2.00
CA LEU A 138 -0.44 -9.21 0.69
C LEU A 138 -1.53 -8.35 0.05
N GLY A 139 -2.50 -7.86 0.82
CA GLY A 139 -3.52 -6.92 0.33
C GLY A 139 -2.91 -5.67 -0.28
N ALA A 140 -1.96 -5.05 0.44
CA ALA A 140 -1.25 -3.88 -0.04
C ALA A 140 -0.38 -4.18 -1.29
N VAL A 141 0.37 -5.29 -1.29
CA VAL A 141 1.19 -5.72 -2.44
C VAL A 141 0.32 -5.99 -3.67
N VAL A 142 -0.81 -6.67 -3.52
CA VAL A 142 -1.75 -6.98 -4.61
C VAL A 142 -2.39 -5.72 -5.17
N GLY A 143 -2.74 -4.76 -4.31
CA GLY A 143 -3.18 -3.43 -4.74
C GLY A 143 -2.14 -2.72 -5.60
N TYR A 144 -0.91 -2.65 -5.10
CA TYR A 144 0.21 -2.03 -5.80
C TYR A 144 0.51 -2.74 -7.13
N PHE A 145 0.52 -4.07 -7.13
CA PHE A 145 0.67 -4.90 -8.32
C PHE A 145 -0.39 -4.56 -9.37
N SER A 146 -1.65 -4.42 -8.95
CA SER A 146 -2.77 -4.11 -9.85
C SER A 146 -2.57 -2.77 -10.57
N HIS A 147 -1.99 -1.78 -9.89
CA HIS A 147 -1.60 -0.52 -10.50
C HIS A 147 -0.50 -0.72 -11.55
N LEU A 148 0.58 -1.40 -11.18
CA LEU A 148 1.71 -1.64 -12.10
C LEU A 148 1.28 -2.44 -13.34
N LEU A 149 0.37 -3.40 -13.17
CA LEU A 149 -0.22 -4.18 -14.24
C LEU A 149 -1.05 -3.31 -15.17
N ALA A 150 -1.95 -2.49 -14.62
CA ALA A 150 -2.82 -1.60 -15.39
C ALA A 150 -2.02 -0.58 -16.22
N ASP A 151 -0.88 -0.13 -15.71
CA ASP A 151 0.04 0.78 -16.40
C ASP A 151 1.06 0.05 -17.31
N GLY A 152 1.02 -1.29 -17.37
CA GLY A 152 1.90 -2.10 -18.23
C GLY A 152 3.37 -2.14 -17.81
N MET A 153 3.67 -1.80 -16.55
CA MET A 153 5.05 -1.64 -16.07
C MET A 153 5.69 -2.93 -15.54
N LEU A 154 4.90 -4.00 -15.35
CA LEU A 154 5.41 -5.31 -14.95
C LEU A 154 6.22 -6.01 -16.04
N PHE A 155 5.86 -5.81 -17.31
CA PHE A 155 6.44 -6.53 -18.44
C PHE A 155 7.25 -5.64 -19.39
N ARG A 156 7.34 -4.34 -19.09
CA ARG A 156 8.14 -3.42 -19.90
C ARG A 156 9.62 -3.73 -19.66
N ARG A 157 10.18 -4.63 -20.48
CA ARG A 157 11.63 -4.75 -20.65
C ARG A 157 12.16 -3.34 -20.86
N ARG A 158 13.26 -2.99 -20.18
CA ARG A 158 14.09 -1.82 -20.49
C ARG A 158 14.41 -1.83 -21.98
N GLN A 159 13.53 -1.28 -22.82
CA GLN A 159 13.80 -1.06 -24.22
C GLN A 159 14.16 0.42 -24.32
N GLN A 160 15.48 0.62 -24.29
CA GLN A 160 16.22 1.85 -24.60
C GLN A 160 16.20 2.90 -23.47
N ARG A 161 17.31 3.53 -23.11
CA ARG A 161 18.41 4.09 -23.91
C ARG A 161 19.76 3.79 -23.23
N GLY A 162 20.87 3.58 -23.92
CA GLY A 162 21.39 4.37 -25.05
C GLY A 162 22.44 5.30 -24.48
#